data_AF-A0A932KEX2-F1
#
_entry.id   AF-A0A932KEX2-F1
#
_cell.length_a   1.000
_cell.length_b   1.000
_cell.length_c   1.000
_cell.angle_alpha   90.00
_cell.angle_beta   90.00
_cell.angle_gamma   90.00
#
_symmetry.space_group_name_H-M   'P 1'
#
loop_
_entity.id
_entity.type
_entity.pdbx_description
1 polymer ?
#
loop_
_entity_poly.entity_id
_entity_poly.type
_entity_poly.pdbx_seq_one_letter_code
_entity_poly.pdbx_strand_id
1 'polypeptide(L)'
;MRIFFGLCGIVLSFFMLKYRERVGDTMGEADWMRSVGGVYMIVIVLAVLIFLWSLAAITNTMDILLFPVFLIPGLSRPGPPPTPTF
;
A
#
# COMPACT_ATOMS: atom_id res chain seq x y z
N MET A 1 -16.97 -2.85 -11.05
CA MET A 1 -16.71 -2.27 -9.70
C MET A 1 -15.27 -1.84 -9.44
N ARG A 2 -14.23 -2.47 -10.00
CA ARG A 2 -12.81 -2.09 -9.75
C ARG A 2 -12.48 -0.61 -10.01
N ILE A 3 -12.98 -0.04 -11.10
CA ILE A 3 -12.73 1.36 -11.48
C ILE A 3 -13.34 2.32 -10.44
N PHE A 4 -14.55 2.03 -9.95
CA PHE A 4 -15.22 2.84 -8.94
C PHE A 4 -14.44 2.88 -7.62
N PHE A 5 -13.94 1.72 -7.16
CA PHE A 5 -13.08 1.64 -5.97
C PHE A 5 -11.74 2.38 -6.16
N GLY A 6 -11.12 2.27 -7.34
CA GLY A 6 -9.90 3.02 -7.64
C GLY A 6 -10.12 4.54 -7.67
N LEU A 7 -11.23 5.00 -8.25
CA LEU A 7 -11.58 6.42 -8.27
C LEU A 7 -11.86 6.96 -6.86
N CYS A 8 -12.58 6.20 -6.04
CA CYS A 8 -12.75 6.52 -4.62
C CYS A 8 -11.41 6.60 -3.88
N GLY A 9 -10.48 5.67 -4.13
CA GLY A 9 -9.16 5.66 -3.50
C GLY A 9 -8.29 6.86 -3.89
N ILE A 10 -8.37 7.32 -5.14
CA ILE A 10 -7.69 8.56 -5.59
C ILE A 10 -8.28 9.79 -4.90
N VAL A 11 -9.61 9.89 -4.81
CA VAL A 11 -10.26 11.00 -4.12
C VAL A 11 -9.91 11.00 -2.64
N LEU A 12 -9.88 9.81 -2.02
CA LEU A 12 -9.51 9.64 -0.62
C LEU A 12 -8.05 10.04 -0.37
N SER A 13 -7.11 9.66 -1.24
CA SER A 13 -5.70 10.03 -1.08
C SER A 13 -5.50 11.55 -1.17
N PHE A 14 -6.21 12.22 -2.09
CA PHE A 14 -6.20 13.68 -2.17
C PHE A 14 -6.76 14.33 -0.90
N PHE A 15 -7.84 13.77 -0.35
CA PHE A 15 -8.42 14.26 0.90
C PHE A 15 -7.45 14.07 2.07
N MET A 16 -6.79 12.92 2.14
CA MET A 16 -5.78 12.63 3.15
C MET A 16 -4.58 13.58 3.06
N LEU A 17 -4.11 13.90 1.85
CA LEU A 17 -3.05 14.89 1.64
C LEU A 17 -3.48 16.31 2.04
N LYS A 18 -4.73 16.67 1.72
CA LYS A 18 -5.27 17.99 2.01
C LYS A 18 -5.50 18.21 3.50
N TYR A 19 -5.99 17.19 4.21
CA TYR A 19 -6.26 17.24 5.65
C TYR A 19 -5.16 16.57 6.49
N ARG A 20 -3.96 16.41 5.94
CA ARG A 20 -2.82 15.71 6.56
C ARG A 20 -2.51 16.16 8.00
N GLU A 21 -2.67 17.46 8.28
CA GLU A 21 -2.43 18.03 9.61
C GLU A 21 -3.51 17.56 10.60
N ARG A 22 -4.79 17.68 10.24
CA ARG A 22 -5.90 17.20 11.09
C ARG A 22 -5.87 15.70 11.30
N VAL A 23 -5.61 14.94 10.24
CA VAL A 23 -5.52 13.47 10.33
C VAL A 23 -4.38 13.08 11.26
N GLY A 24 -3.22 13.73 11.14
CA GLY A 24 -2.10 13.47 12.04
C GLY A 24 -2.38 13.86 13.48
N ASP A 25 -3.02 15.00 13.70
CA ASP A 25 -3.41 15.49 15.03
C ASP A 25 -4.42 14.56 15.70
N THR A 26 -5.33 13.95 14.93
CA THR A 26 -6.31 12.98 15.44
C THR A 26 -5.75 11.59 15.71
N MET A 27 -4.70 11.16 15.00
CA MET A 27 -4.10 9.83 15.20
C MET A 27 -3.15 9.79 16.40
N GLY A 28 -2.65 10.97 16.84
CA GLY A 28 -1.68 11.09 17.92
C GLY A 28 -0.28 10.67 17.51
N GLU A 29 0.73 11.22 18.18
CA GLU A 29 2.14 10.89 17.96
C GLU A 29 2.54 9.66 18.79
N ALA A 30 2.81 8.54 18.12
CA ALA A 30 3.51 7.42 18.77
C ALA A 30 5.03 7.58 18.67
N ASP A 31 5.78 7.06 19.64
CA ASP A 31 7.23 7.29 19.75
C ASP A 31 8.03 6.83 18.51
N TRP A 32 7.62 5.73 17.88
CA TRP A 32 8.24 5.23 16.64
C TRP A 32 8.01 6.15 15.44
N MET A 33 6.95 6.95 15.47
CA MET A 33 6.62 7.88 14.39
C MET A 33 7.60 9.05 14.34
N ARG A 34 8.18 9.44 15.48
CA ARG A 34 9.24 10.47 15.52
C ARG A 34 10.49 10.07 14.73
N SER A 35 10.87 8.79 14.74
CA SER A 35 12.04 8.30 13.99
C SER A 35 11.89 8.41 12.48
N VAL A 36 10.66 8.46 11.96
CA VAL A 36 10.35 8.48 10.51
C VAL A 36 10.06 9.92 10.00
N GLY A 37 10.16 10.92 10.87
CA GLY A 37 9.84 12.32 10.55
C GLY A 37 8.47 12.79 11.05
N GLY A 38 7.89 12.07 12.01
CA GLY A 38 6.63 12.40 12.67
C GLY A 38 5.40 11.80 11.98
N VAL A 39 4.24 11.96 12.63
CA VAL A 39 2.95 11.48 12.10
C VAL A 39 2.64 12.06 10.73
N TYR A 40 3.02 13.32 10.51
CA TYR A 40 2.79 14.04 9.27
C TYR A 40 3.41 13.34 8.05
N MET A 41 4.67 12.90 8.17
CA MET A 41 5.34 12.14 7.10
C MET A 41 4.64 10.81 6.85
N ILE A 42 4.20 10.13 7.91
CA ILE A 42 3.49 8.86 7.79
C ILE A 42 2.17 9.05 7.06
N VAL A 43 1.39 10.09 7.37
CA VAL A 43 0.13 10.38 6.66
C VAL A 43 0.38 10.62 5.17
N ILE A 44 1.46 11.32 4.82
CA ILE A 44 1.85 11.52 3.42
C ILE A 44 2.22 10.20 2.75
N VAL A 45 3.07 9.38 3.38
CA VAL A 45 3.48 8.07 2.84
C VAL A 45 2.26 7.18 2.62
N LEU A 46 1.33 7.16 3.57
CA LEU A 46 0.13 6.35 3.51
C LEU A 46 -0.83 6.82 2.41
N ALA A 47 -0.97 8.14 2.23
CA ALA A 47 -1.75 8.72 1.15
C ALA A 47 -1.16 8.43 -0.24
N VAL A 48 0.18 8.49 -0.37
CA VAL A 48 0.87 8.14 -1.63
C VAL A 48 0.73 6.64 -1.93
N LEU A 49 0.82 5.78 -0.92
CA LEU A 49 0.57 4.34 -1.07
C LEU A 49 -0.85 4.05 -1.56
N ILE A 50 -1.86 4.66 -0.95
CA ILE A 50 -3.26 4.51 -1.37
C ILE A 50 -3.46 5.02 -2.80
N PHE A 51 -2.83 6.15 -3.16
CA PHE A 51 -2.88 6.69 -4.51
C PHE A 51 -2.28 5.73 -5.54
N LEU A 52 -1.07 5.25 -5.28
CA LEU A 52 -0.36 4.29 -6.15
C LEU A 52 -1.12 2.96 -6.27
N TRP A 53 -1.67 2.46 -5.17
CA TRP A 53 -2.51 1.27 -5.15
C TRP A 53 -3.77 1.44 -6.00
N SER A 54 -4.43 2.59 -5.87
CA SER A 54 -5.64 2.91 -6.63
C SER A 54 -5.35 3.02 -8.13
N LEU A 55 -4.20 3.59 -8.48
CA LEU A 55 -3.73 3.71 -9.85
C LEU A 55 -3.45 2.33 -10.45
N ALA A 56 -2.69 1.48 -9.75
CA ALA A 56 -2.42 0.11 -10.17
C ALA A 56 -3.67 -0.78 -10.25
N ALA A 57 -4.65 -0.56 -9.37
CA ALA A 57 -5.92 -1.26 -9.40
C ALA A 57 -6.73 -0.97 -10.67
N ILE A 58 -6.63 0.27 -11.18
CA ILE A 58 -7.29 0.72 -12.42
C ILE A 58 -6.52 0.24 -13.64
N THR A 59 -5.19 0.39 -13.68
CA THR A 59 -4.35 -0.01 -14.83
C THR A 59 -4.08 -1.51 -14.90
N ASN A 60 -4.65 -2.30 -13.98
CA ASN A 60 -4.46 -3.74 -13.86
C ASN A 60 -2.98 -4.14 -13.75
N THR A 61 -2.20 -3.30 -13.06
CA THR A 61 -0.74 -3.41 -12.95
C THR A 61 -0.29 -3.74 -11.53
N MET A 62 -1.17 -4.37 -10.73
CA MET A 62 -0.86 -4.72 -9.34
C MET A 62 0.40 -5.60 -9.23
N ASP A 63 0.67 -6.44 -10.23
CA ASP A 63 1.85 -7.31 -10.28
C ASP A 63 3.17 -6.53 -10.36
N ILE A 64 3.20 -5.36 -11.00
CA ILE A 64 4.41 -4.53 -11.08
C ILE A 64 4.64 -3.78 -9.77
N LEU A 65 3.57 -3.39 -9.07
CA LEU A 65 3.67 -2.66 -7.81
C LEU A 65 4.08 -3.57 -6.64
N LEU A 66 3.69 -4.85 -6.67
CA LEU A 66 4.08 -5.87 -5.70
C LEU A 66 5.36 -6.63 -6.11
N PHE A 67 5.90 -6.40 -7.31
CA PHE A 67 7.18 -6.96 -7.75
C PHE A 67 8.33 -6.85 -6.73
N PRO A 68 8.57 -5.70 -6.06
CA PRO A 68 9.62 -5.63 -5.04
C PRO A 68 9.38 -6.53 -3.82
N VAL A 69 8.13 -6.90 -3.51
CA VAL A 69 7.79 -7.84 -2.43
C VAL A 69 8.06 -9.29 -2.85
N PHE A 70 7.87 -9.61 -4.14
CA PHE A 70 8.21 -10.92 -4.70
C PHE A 70 9.71 -11.16 -4.87
N LEU A 71 10.54 -10.12 -4.77
CA LEU A 71 12.00 -10.24 -4.80
C LEU A 71 12.60 -10.76 -3.47
N ILE A 72 11.77 -10.97 -2.44
CA ILE A 72 12.20 -11.56 -1.16
C ILE A 72 12.53 -13.05 -1.39
N PRO A 73 13.82 -13.47 -1.26
CA PRO A 73 14.20 -14.86 -1.49
C PRO A 73 13.56 -15.77 -0.43
N GLY A 74 12.63 -16.65 -0.82
CA GLY A 74 12.05 -17.66 0.07
C GLY A 74 10.54 -17.88 0.00
N LEU A 75 9.78 -17.00 -0.66
CA LEU A 75 8.33 -17.16 -0.86
C LEU A 75 7.96 -18.08 -2.04
N SER A 76 8.86 -18.25 -3.01
CA SER A 76 8.71 -19.17 -4.15
C SER A 76 9.27 -20.55 -3.83
N ARG A 77 8.62 -21.30 -2.94
CA ARG A 77 8.87 -22.74 -2.86
C ARG A 77 8.09 -23.43 -4.00
N PRO A 78 8.74 -24.15 -4.92
CA PRO A 78 8.03 -25.10 -5.77
C PRO A 78 7.29 -26.08 -4.85
N GLY A 79 6.02 -26.34 -5.13
CA GLY A 79 5.28 -27.39 -4.42
C GLY A 79 6.02 -28.72 -4.49
N PRO A 80 5.82 -29.63 -3.51
CA PRO A 80 6.48 -30.93 -3.54
C PRO A 80 6.17 -31.63 -4.87
N PRO A 81 7.15 -32.33 -5.47
CA PRO A 81 6.95 -33.03 -6.73
C PRO A 81 5.74 -33.99 -6.62
N PRO A 82 4.94 -34.15 -7.67
CA PRO A 82 3.78 -35.04 -7.65
C PRO A 82 4.27 -36.45 -7.28
N THR A 83 3.70 -37.00 -6.21
CA THR A 83 4.00 -38.35 -5.75
C THR A 83 3.59 -39.33 -6.85
N PRO A 84 4.50 -40.15 -7.40
CA PRO A 84 4.09 -41.17 -8.35
C PRO A 84 3.17 -42.16 -7.63
N THR A 85 1.90 -42.15 -8.01
CA THR A 85 0.97 -43.23 -7.69
C THR A 85 1.41 -44.44 -8.53
N PHE A 86 2.03 -45.43 -7.88
CA PHE A 86 2.34 -46.73 -8.47
C PHE A 86 1.07 -47.50 -8.82
#